data_AF-A0A0N0RXD3-F1
#
_entry.id   AF-A0A0N0RXD3-F1
#
_cell.length_a   1.000
_cell.length_b   1.000
_cell.length_c   1.000
_cell.angle_alpha   90.00
_cell.angle_beta   90.00
_cell.angle_gamma   90.00
#
_symmetry.space_group_name_H-M   'P 1'
#
loop_
_entity.id
_entity.type
_entity.pdbx_description
1 polymer ?
#
loop_
_entity_poly.entity_id
_entity_poly.type
_entity_poly.pdbx_seq_one_letter_code
_entity_poly.pdbx_strand_id
1 'polypeptide(L)'
;MGSSIGIRGDNNAGTLGGFVEVTFDSEVHRGLLTNYHVVRPSPPYNDLDTIDRKGISPVSSPVSSVPLQGAITMESLAQIDRDYTLGDLDDQLRALESQRDRVVESIQKRQLVGEEPRPSSQQQLEAIQTWERKLIAARPAIQAMPYVLGHVHSASGFLVNRGRVIDWAFVKLTPEAERRFFRANQMPEVPNNQMPRGSPSGPPPALVAAGTRLDEFSSLQKGTYYIKQGRTTNVTGGVCNGVVAVCNWQTRYDINGNTVNGKDLRTEEFMIVGVHGSFIESGDSGSFVVDSTGAVAGLIFAEYEHNFQAIALALPIPDLIDTMKARLKAPVSLRLP
;
A
#
# COMPACT_ATOMS: atom_id res chain seq x y z
N MET A 1 0.92 7.98 -2.10
CA MET A 1 1.16 6.78 -1.27
C MET A 1 -0.17 6.25 -0.73
N GLY A 2 -0.19 5.00 -0.27
CA GLY A 2 -1.35 4.38 0.37
C GLY A 2 -2.47 3.91 -0.57
N SER A 3 -2.30 4.09 -1.88
CA SER A 3 -3.32 3.71 -2.86
C SER A 3 -3.28 2.22 -3.18
N SER A 4 -4.43 1.68 -3.59
CA SER A 4 -4.54 0.32 -4.12
C SER A 4 -3.77 0.15 -5.43
N ILE A 5 -3.00 -0.93 -5.51
CA ILE A 5 -2.34 -1.41 -6.73
C ILE A 5 -2.48 -2.92 -6.86
N GLY A 6 -2.51 -3.42 -8.09
CA GLY A 6 -2.58 -4.86 -8.41
C GLY A 6 -1.93 -5.19 -9.74
N ILE A 7 -1.69 -6.48 -9.96
CA ILE A 7 -1.18 -7.00 -11.23
C ILE A 7 -2.33 -7.02 -12.23
N ARG A 8 -2.07 -6.54 -13.45
CA ARG A 8 -3.05 -6.54 -14.54
C ARG A 8 -3.55 -7.95 -14.81
N GLY A 9 -4.87 -8.14 -14.72
CA GLY A 9 -5.52 -9.43 -15.00
C GLY A 9 -5.35 -10.48 -13.90
N ASP A 10 -4.74 -10.14 -12.77
CA ASP A 10 -4.73 -10.98 -11.57
C ASP A 10 -5.76 -10.45 -10.56
N ASN A 11 -6.22 -11.32 -9.67
CA ASN A 11 -7.15 -10.97 -8.59
C ASN A 11 -6.38 -10.70 -7.29
N ASN A 12 -5.36 -9.85 -7.37
CA ASN A 12 -4.51 -9.48 -6.24
C ASN A 12 -4.56 -7.97 -5.98
N ALA A 13 -4.22 -7.58 -4.75
CA ALA A 13 -4.11 -6.17 -4.38
C ALA A 13 -3.12 -5.98 -3.23
N GLY A 14 -2.39 -4.87 -3.28
CA GLY A 14 -1.52 -4.39 -2.22
C GLY A 14 -1.46 -2.86 -2.21
N THR A 15 -0.51 -2.32 -1.44
CA THR A 15 -0.38 -0.88 -1.27
C THR A 15 0.77 -0.30 -2.08
N LEU A 16 0.51 0.86 -2.72
CA LEU A 16 1.54 1.74 -3.28
C LEU A 16 2.24 2.47 -2.13
N GLY A 17 3.48 2.10 -1.84
CA GLY A 17 4.27 2.69 -0.75
C GLY A 17 4.53 4.16 -0.95
N GLY A 18 5.14 4.51 -2.08
CA GLY A 18 5.32 5.90 -2.49
C GLY A 18 6.05 5.99 -3.81
N PHE A 19 6.02 7.18 -4.41
CA PHE A 19 6.78 7.48 -5.62
C PHE A 19 8.24 7.70 -5.27
N VAL A 20 9.14 7.24 -6.13
CA VAL A 20 10.59 7.39 -5.95
C VAL A 20 11.27 7.62 -7.29
N GLU A 21 12.45 8.23 -7.23
CA GLU A 21 13.44 8.22 -8.32
C GLU A 21 14.54 7.22 -7.95
N VAL A 22 14.77 6.24 -8.82
CA VAL A 22 15.90 5.31 -8.72
C VAL A 22 16.89 5.66 -9.81
N THR A 23 18.12 5.98 -9.44
CA THR A 23 19.22 6.17 -10.40
C THR A 23 20.10 4.94 -10.39
N PHE A 24 20.26 4.29 -11.54
CA PHE A 24 21.23 3.24 -11.78
C PHE A 24 21.67 3.30 -13.25
N ASP A 25 22.85 2.78 -13.57
CA ASP A 25 23.41 2.84 -14.93
C ASP A 25 23.42 4.26 -15.55
N SER A 26 23.63 5.28 -14.70
CA SER A 26 23.57 6.71 -15.07
C SER A 26 22.21 7.23 -15.56
N GLU A 27 21.15 6.42 -15.53
CA GLU A 27 19.79 6.82 -15.88
C GLU A 27 18.92 7.00 -14.63
N VAL A 28 18.01 7.98 -14.69
CA VAL A 28 17.00 8.20 -13.66
C VAL A 28 15.71 7.50 -14.08
N HIS A 29 15.19 6.63 -13.23
CA HIS A 29 13.94 5.93 -13.42
C HIS A 29 12.93 6.37 -12.39
N ARG A 30 11.80 6.87 -12.88
CA ARG A 30 10.66 7.29 -12.06
C ARG A 30 9.69 6.15 -11.89
N GLY A 31 9.29 5.93 -10.65
CA GLY A 31 8.55 4.74 -10.29
C GLY A 31 7.89 4.85 -8.94
N LEU A 32 7.45 3.69 -8.46
CA LEU A 32 6.92 3.50 -7.12
C LEU A 32 7.58 2.29 -6.46
N LEU A 33 7.56 2.29 -5.13
CA LEU A 33 7.95 1.13 -4.31
C LEU A 33 6.71 0.44 -3.73
N THR A 34 6.81 -0.88 -3.64
CA THR A 34 5.89 -1.77 -2.93
C THR A 34 6.64 -3.05 -2.55
N ASN A 35 5.98 -4.10 -2.05
CA ASN A 35 6.62 -5.38 -1.78
C ASN A 35 6.69 -6.28 -3.03
N TYR A 36 7.63 -7.22 -3.02
CA TYR A 36 7.67 -8.27 -4.02
C TYR A 36 6.41 -9.13 -3.99
N HIS A 37 5.93 -9.56 -2.83
CA HIS A 37 4.73 -10.41 -2.78
C HIS A 37 3.45 -9.72 -3.31
N VAL A 38 3.41 -8.39 -3.35
CA VAL A 38 2.32 -7.61 -3.97
C VAL A 38 2.39 -7.66 -5.50
N VAL A 39 3.59 -7.78 -6.06
CA VAL A 39 3.81 -7.86 -7.52
C VAL A 39 4.13 -9.27 -8.00
N ARG A 40 4.07 -10.26 -7.11
CA ARG A 40 4.34 -11.66 -7.40
C ARG A 40 3.14 -12.27 -8.15
N PRO A 41 3.31 -12.76 -9.39
CA PRO A 41 2.23 -13.40 -10.12
C PRO A 41 1.71 -14.65 -9.41
N SER A 42 0.41 -14.91 -9.56
CA SER A 42 -0.22 -16.15 -9.10
C SER A 42 0.16 -17.36 -9.98
N PRO A 43 0.37 -18.56 -9.41
CA PRO A 43 0.51 -19.77 -10.21
C PRO A 43 -0.75 -20.08 -11.04
N PRO A 44 -0.63 -20.65 -12.25
CA PRO A 44 0.62 -20.98 -12.94
C PRO A 44 1.21 -19.76 -13.65
N TYR A 45 2.46 -19.41 -13.35
CA TYR A 45 3.23 -18.40 -14.08
C TYR A 45 4.58 -19.01 -14.46
N ASN A 46 4.95 -18.90 -15.74
CA ASN A 46 6.23 -19.42 -16.22
C ASN A 46 7.36 -18.69 -15.50
N ASP A 47 8.41 -19.42 -15.11
CA ASP A 47 9.56 -18.89 -14.37
C ASP A 47 9.29 -18.38 -12.95
N LEU A 48 8.11 -18.62 -12.35
CA LEU A 48 7.81 -18.19 -10.99
C LEU A 48 8.85 -18.65 -9.96
N ASP A 49 9.30 -19.91 -10.04
CA ASP A 49 10.37 -20.44 -9.18
C ASP A 49 11.69 -19.67 -9.34
N THR A 50 11.99 -19.23 -10.57
CA THR A 50 13.19 -18.43 -10.86
C THR A 50 13.04 -17.03 -10.29
N ILE A 51 11.86 -16.40 -10.41
CA ILE A 51 11.57 -15.08 -9.85
C ILE A 51 11.60 -15.13 -8.31
N ASP A 52 10.97 -16.13 -7.69
CA ASP A 52 10.98 -16.31 -6.25
C ASP A 52 12.41 -16.46 -5.72
N ARG A 53 13.24 -17.21 -6.44
CA ARG A 53 14.61 -17.51 -6.06
C ARG A 53 15.60 -16.37 -6.30
N LYS A 54 15.53 -15.73 -7.46
CA LYS A 54 16.55 -14.77 -7.92
C LYS A 54 16.06 -13.32 -7.93
N GLY A 55 14.79 -13.09 -7.63
CA GLY A 55 14.14 -11.80 -7.81
C GLY A 55 14.02 -11.42 -9.29
N ILE A 56 13.75 -10.13 -9.52
CA ILE A 56 13.71 -9.54 -10.86
C ILE A 56 14.86 -8.54 -10.94
N SER A 57 15.67 -8.64 -12.00
CA SER A 57 16.74 -7.69 -12.28
C SER A 57 16.94 -7.56 -13.79
N PRO A 58 17.17 -6.34 -14.32
CA PRO A 58 17.52 -6.13 -15.72
C PRO A 58 18.86 -6.80 -16.09
N VAL A 59 19.72 -7.07 -15.10
CA VAL A 59 21.08 -7.60 -15.31
C VAL A 59 21.13 -9.14 -15.23
N SER A 60 19.99 -9.83 -15.33
CA SER A 60 19.92 -11.27 -15.10
C SER A 60 20.52 -12.07 -16.27
N SER A 61 21.67 -12.67 -15.97
CA SER A 61 22.46 -13.75 -16.61
C SER A 61 22.04 -14.33 -17.97
N PRO A 62 23.03 -14.68 -18.84
CA PRO A 62 22.83 -15.26 -20.19
C PRO A 62 22.16 -16.65 -20.23
N VAL A 63 21.60 -17.13 -19.11
CA VAL A 63 21.05 -18.48 -18.94
C VAL A 63 19.50 -18.47 -18.84
N SER A 64 18.86 -17.31 -18.66
CA SER A 64 17.39 -17.19 -18.75
C SER A 64 17.01 -16.59 -20.10
N SER A 65 16.41 -17.39 -20.97
CA SER A 65 15.99 -17.04 -22.33
C SER A 65 14.78 -16.10 -22.42
N VAL A 66 14.33 -15.51 -21.31
CA VAL A 66 13.21 -14.57 -21.27
C VAL A 66 13.58 -13.39 -20.37
N PRO A 67 13.71 -12.15 -20.91
CA PRO A 67 13.76 -10.97 -20.06
C PRO A 67 12.40 -10.80 -19.38
N LEU A 68 12.33 -11.18 -18.10
CA LEU A 68 11.14 -11.04 -17.25
C LEU A 68 10.84 -9.57 -16.90
N GLN A 69 11.77 -8.66 -17.22
CA GLN A 69 11.58 -7.23 -17.09
C GLN A 69 10.47 -6.76 -18.04
N GLY A 70 9.48 -6.05 -17.52
CA GLY A 70 8.33 -5.61 -18.32
C GLY A 70 7.18 -6.61 -18.39
N ALA A 71 7.38 -7.87 -17.97
CA ALA A 71 6.37 -8.92 -18.10
C ALA A 71 5.19 -8.74 -17.12
N ILE A 72 5.44 -8.15 -15.95
CA ILE A 72 4.42 -7.92 -14.92
C ILE A 72 3.98 -6.46 -15.00
N THR A 73 2.75 -6.25 -15.47
CA THR A 73 2.13 -4.92 -15.57
C THR A 73 1.34 -4.63 -14.31
N MET A 74 1.55 -3.45 -13.73
CA MET A 74 0.87 -3.00 -12.51
C MET A 74 -0.17 -1.93 -12.85
N GLU A 75 -1.30 -1.96 -12.16
CA GLU A 75 -2.41 -1.02 -12.37
C GLU A 75 -2.92 -0.43 -11.04
N SER A 76 -3.65 0.68 -11.13
CA SER A 76 -4.33 1.33 -10.01
C SER A 76 -5.67 1.94 -10.43
N LEU A 77 -6.76 1.78 -9.67
CA LEU A 77 -6.88 0.88 -8.51
C LEU A 77 -6.66 -0.58 -8.91
N ALA A 78 -6.37 -1.47 -7.96
CA ALA A 78 -6.41 -2.90 -8.24
C ALA A 78 -7.81 -3.28 -8.75
N GLN A 79 -7.87 -4.28 -9.63
CA GLN A 79 -9.13 -4.70 -10.25
C GLN A 79 -10.17 -5.13 -9.20
N ILE A 80 -9.75 -5.90 -8.20
CA ILE A 80 -10.61 -6.35 -7.10
C ILE A 80 -11.24 -5.18 -6.32
N ASP A 81 -10.47 -4.12 -6.05
CA ASP A 81 -10.96 -2.96 -5.31
C ASP A 81 -11.88 -2.09 -6.16
N ARG A 82 -11.61 -1.97 -7.47
CA ARG A 82 -12.55 -1.33 -8.41
C ARG A 82 -13.88 -2.07 -8.42
N ASP A 83 -13.84 -3.39 -8.58
CA ASP A 83 -15.05 -4.22 -8.69
C ASP A 83 -15.87 -4.18 -7.40
N TYR A 84 -15.20 -4.24 -6.25
CA TYR A 84 -15.84 -4.02 -4.96
C TYR A 84 -16.49 -2.64 -4.86
N THR A 85 -15.78 -1.58 -5.28
CA THR A 85 -16.31 -0.20 -5.24
C THR A 85 -17.53 -0.04 -6.15
N LEU A 86 -17.54 -0.67 -7.33
CA LEU A 86 -18.70 -0.67 -8.23
C LEU A 86 -19.90 -1.42 -7.62
N GLY A 87 -19.64 -2.56 -6.98
CA GLY A 87 -20.67 -3.32 -6.28
C GLY A 87 -21.29 -2.52 -5.14
N ASP A 88 -20.47 -1.92 -4.28
CA ASP A 88 -20.91 -1.07 -3.17
C ASP A 88 -21.70 0.15 -3.66
N LEU A 89 -21.25 0.78 -4.75
CA LEU A 89 -21.99 1.89 -5.38
C LEU A 89 -23.38 1.44 -5.85
N ASP A 90 -23.48 0.28 -6.51
CA ASP A 90 -24.75 -0.26 -6.99
C ASP A 90 -25.68 -0.64 -5.81
N ASP A 91 -25.13 -1.16 -4.71
CA ASP A 91 -25.87 -1.43 -3.46
C ASP A 91 -26.39 -0.15 -2.81
N GLN A 92 -25.56 0.89 -2.72
CA GLN A 92 -25.95 2.19 -2.18
C GLN A 92 -27.05 2.85 -3.02
N LEU A 93 -26.96 2.79 -4.36
CA LEU A 93 -27.99 3.32 -5.25
C LEU A 93 -29.34 2.60 -5.03
N ARG A 94 -29.35 1.26 -4.96
CA ARG A 94 -30.57 0.49 -4.65
C ARG A 94 -31.17 0.86 -3.28
N ALA A 95 -30.31 1.04 -2.28
CA ALA A 95 -30.74 1.45 -0.94
C ALA A 95 -31.37 2.86 -0.95
N LEU A 96 -30.77 3.81 -1.68
CA LEU A 96 -31.29 5.17 -1.82
C LEU A 96 -32.61 5.20 -2.60
N GLU A 97 -32.76 4.41 -3.67
CA GLU A 97 -34.02 4.25 -4.39
C GLU A 97 -35.13 3.75 -3.45
N SER A 98 -34.85 2.70 -2.68
CA SER A 98 -35.79 2.17 -1.69
C SER A 98 -36.17 3.19 -0.61
N GLN A 99 -35.22 4.02 -0.16
CA GLN A 99 -35.49 5.10 0.80
C GLN A 99 -36.33 6.22 0.18
N ARG A 100 -36.00 6.62 -1.06
CA ARG A 100 -36.73 7.63 -1.83
C ARG A 100 -38.19 7.25 -1.97
N ASP A 101 -38.46 6.01 -2.38
CA ASP A 101 -39.83 5.53 -2.63
C ASP A 101 -40.67 5.57 -1.34
N ARG A 102 -40.09 5.22 -0.18
CA ARG A 102 -40.77 5.34 1.12
C ARG A 102 -41.09 6.79 1.49
N VAL A 103 -40.16 7.71 1.26
CA VAL A 103 -40.35 9.14 1.55
C VAL A 103 -41.42 9.73 0.62
N VAL A 104 -41.37 9.41 -0.67
CA VAL A 104 -42.35 9.84 -1.67
C VAL A 104 -43.74 9.29 -1.33
N GLU A 105 -43.86 8.01 -1.00
CA GLU A 105 -45.13 7.40 -0.58
C GLU A 105 -45.69 8.09 0.67
N SER A 106 -44.84 8.40 1.65
CA SER A 106 -45.25 9.13 2.86
C SER A 106 -45.74 10.55 2.54
N ILE A 107 -45.11 11.25 1.60
CA ILE A 107 -45.52 12.58 1.16
C ILE A 107 -46.88 12.49 0.45
N GLN A 108 -47.03 11.54 -0.47
CA GLN A 108 -48.27 11.32 -1.23
C GLN A 108 -49.45 10.96 -0.32
N LYS A 109 -49.25 10.08 0.67
CA LYS A 109 -50.29 9.71 1.65
C LYS A 109 -50.84 10.93 2.40
N ARG A 110 -50.00 11.90 2.75
CA ARG A 110 -50.42 13.13 3.42
C ARG A 110 -51.21 14.04 2.49
N GLN A 111 -50.71 14.20 1.27
CA GLN A 111 -51.39 15.01 0.26
C GLN A 111 -52.79 14.44 -0.07
N LEU A 112 -52.95 13.11 -0.09
CA LEU A 112 -54.25 12.45 -0.30
C LEU A 112 -55.30 12.76 0.78
N VAL A 113 -54.87 13.05 2.02
CA VAL A 113 -55.77 13.46 3.11
C VAL A 113 -55.88 14.98 3.25
N GLY A 114 -55.33 15.74 2.30
CA GLY A 114 -55.33 17.21 2.31
C GLY A 114 -54.33 17.84 3.26
N GLU A 115 -53.39 17.06 3.82
CA GLU A 115 -52.31 17.57 4.66
C GLU A 115 -51.11 18.01 3.83
N GLU A 116 -50.45 19.09 4.26
CA GLU A 116 -49.17 19.49 3.69
C GLU A 116 -48.05 18.46 3.99
N PRO A 117 -47.10 18.26 3.07
CA PRO A 117 -45.91 17.47 3.32
C PRO A 117 -45.13 18.00 4.53
N ARG A 118 -44.54 17.11 5.33
CA ARG A 118 -43.66 17.54 6.42
C ARG A 118 -42.39 18.18 5.84
N PRO A 119 -41.92 19.32 6.36
CA PRO A 119 -40.64 19.90 5.94
C PRO A 119 -39.48 18.91 6.05
N SER A 120 -39.46 18.07 7.09
CA SER A 120 -38.43 17.03 7.28
C SER A 120 -38.43 15.99 6.16
N SER A 121 -39.59 15.61 5.62
CA SER A 121 -39.69 14.66 4.51
C SER A 121 -39.19 15.26 3.21
N GLN A 122 -39.44 16.55 2.98
CA GLN A 122 -38.90 17.26 1.82
C GLN A 122 -37.37 17.38 1.91
N GLN A 123 -36.83 17.79 3.06
CA GLN A 123 -35.38 17.84 3.29
C GLN A 123 -34.72 16.46 3.12
N GLN A 124 -35.35 15.40 3.62
CA GLN A 124 -34.85 14.04 3.43
C GLN A 124 -34.83 13.64 1.95
N LEU A 125 -35.87 13.97 1.18
CA LEU A 125 -35.92 13.70 -0.25
C LEU A 125 -34.81 14.44 -1.01
N GLU A 126 -34.58 15.72 -0.69
CA GLU A 126 -33.50 16.52 -1.28
C GLU A 126 -32.11 15.96 -0.94
N ALA A 127 -31.92 15.49 0.29
CA ALA A 127 -30.67 14.86 0.71
C ALA A 127 -30.42 13.55 -0.06
N ILE A 128 -31.44 12.70 -0.19
CA ILE A 128 -31.37 11.45 -0.97
C ILE A 128 -31.01 11.76 -2.43
N GLN A 129 -31.73 12.67 -3.09
CA GLN A 129 -31.46 13.05 -4.48
C GLN A 129 -30.07 13.65 -4.68
N THR A 130 -29.57 14.39 -3.70
CA THR A 130 -28.22 14.95 -3.73
C THR A 130 -27.17 13.86 -3.62
N TRP A 131 -27.39 12.85 -2.77
CA TRP A 131 -26.50 11.72 -2.64
C TRP A 131 -26.52 10.83 -3.89
N GLU A 132 -27.71 10.52 -4.41
CA GLU A 132 -27.91 9.75 -5.65
C GLU A 132 -27.12 10.39 -6.82
N ARG A 133 -27.26 11.71 -7.01
CA ARG A 133 -26.49 12.45 -8.03
C ARG A 133 -24.98 12.34 -7.85
N LYS A 134 -24.47 12.38 -6.60
CA LYS A 134 -23.04 12.22 -6.32
C LYS A 134 -22.54 10.83 -6.70
N LEU A 135 -23.28 9.77 -6.36
CA LEU A 135 -22.92 8.39 -6.70
C LEU A 135 -22.96 8.16 -8.22
N ILE A 136 -24.01 8.63 -8.90
CA ILE A 136 -24.12 8.54 -10.36
C ILE A 136 -22.95 9.26 -11.03
N ALA A 137 -22.57 10.45 -10.55
CA ALA A 137 -21.45 11.22 -11.09
C ALA A 137 -20.09 10.55 -10.86
N ALA A 138 -19.91 9.77 -9.79
CA ALA A 138 -18.67 9.06 -9.51
C ALA A 138 -18.48 7.80 -10.37
N ARG A 139 -19.58 7.16 -10.80
CA ARG A 139 -19.56 5.87 -11.51
C ARG A 139 -18.66 5.85 -12.75
N PRO A 140 -18.71 6.82 -13.68
CA PRO A 140 -17.86 6.80 -14.87
C PRO A 140 -16.36 6.85 -14.55
N ALA A 141 -15.98 7.56 -13.48
CA ALA A 141 -14.59 7.64 -13.05
C ALA A 141 -14.08 6.29 -12.52
N ILE A 142 -14.90 5.56 -11.77
CA ILE A 142 -14.56 4.22 -11.28
C ILE A 142 -14.54 3.21 -12.42
N GLN A 143 -15.49 3.29 -13.36
CA GLN A 143 -15.53 2.42 -14.55
C GLN A 143 -14.33 2.63 -15.48
N ALA A 144 -13.75 3.82 -15.51
CA ALA A 144 -12.54 4.11 -16.27
C ALA A 144 -11.26 3.51 -15.63
N MET A 145 -11.36 2.91 -14.45
CA MET A 145 -10.28 2.17 -13.78
C MET A 145 -10.31 0.68 -14.18
N PRO A 146 -9.19 -0.05 -14.07
CA PRO A 146 -7.89 0.37 -13.57
C PRO A 146 -7.06 1.15 -14.60
N TYR A 147 -6.16 2.01 -14.11
CA TYR A 147 -5.15 2.68 -14.93
C TYR A 147 -3.83 1.91 -14.87
N VAL A 148 -3.26 1.61 -16.03
CA VAL A 148 -1.91 1.06 -16.11
C VAL A 148 -0.93 2.08 -15.54
N LEU A 149 -0.19 1.66 -14.50
CA LEU A 149 0.86 2.47 -13.89
C LEU A 149 2.20 2.24 -14.59
N GLY A 150 2.54 0.99 -14.87
CA GLY A 150 3.89 0.66 -15.29
C GLY A 150 4.19 -0.82 -15.20
N HIS A 151 5.48 -1.14 -15.24
CA HIS A 151 5.94 -2.53 -15.20
C HIS A 151 6.92 -2.74 -14.06
N VAL A 152 6.87 -3.93 -13.47
CA VAL A 152 7.86 -4.35 -12.48
C VAL A 152 9.23 -4.39 -13.17
N HIS A 153 10.13 -3.57 -12.64
CA HIS A 153 11.45 -3.40 -13.19
C HIS A 153 12.47 -4.26 -12.45
N SER A 154 12.42 -4.22 -11.13
CA SER A 154 13.28 -5.02 -10.25
C SER A 154 12.55 -5.37 -8.96
N ALA A 155 12.89 -6.52 -8.38
CA ALA A 155 12.29 -7.00 -7.16
C ALA A 155 13.22 -7.95 -6.39
N SER A 156 13.00 -8.07 -5.09
CA SER A 156 13.84 -8.87 -4.20
C SER A 156 13.69 -10.38 -4.41
N GLY A 157 12.50 -10.88 -4.75
CA GLY A 157 12.15 -12.29 -4.60
C GLY A 157 11.92 -12.66 -3.14
N PHE A 158 11.92 -13.95 -2.80
CA PHE A 158 11.90 -14.44 -1.41
C PHE A 158 13.30 -14.40 -0.78
N LEU A 159 13.90 -13.21 -0.79
CA LEU A 159 15.26 -12.96 -0.34
C LEU A 159 15.34 -12.89 1.19
N VAL A 160 16.40 -13.50 1.72
CA VAL A 160 16.93 -13.20 3.05
C VAL A 160 18.32 -12.61 2.90
N ASN A 161 18.58 -11.52 3.62
CA ASN A 161 19.88 -10.90 3.66
C ASN A 161 20.23 -10.51 5.10
N ARG A 162 21.45 -10.85 5.55
CA ARG A 162 21.96 -10.54 6.89
C ARG A 162 20.97 -10.88 8.03
N GLY A 163 20.28 -12.02 7.91
CA GLY A 163 19.32 -12.47 8.93
C GLY A 163 17.99 -11.68 8.94
N ARG A 164 17.61 -11.04 7.84
CA ARG A 164 16.33 -10.34 7.67
C ARG A 164 15.62 -10.78 6.41
N VAL A 165 14.29 -10.78 6.41
CA VAL A 165 13.50 -10.90 5.18
C VAL A 165 13.57 -9.60 4.41
N ILE A 166 13.77 -9.72 3.09
CA ILE A 166 13.84 -8.60 2.18
C ILE A 166 12.71 -8.75 1.16
N ASP A 167 11.80 -7.80 1.19
CA ASP A 167 10.58 -7.84 0.39
C ASP A 167 10.29 -6.47 -0.20
N TRP A 168 10.80 -6.23 -1.41
CA TRP A 168 10.58 -4.98 -2.12
C TRP A 168 10.48 -5.22 -3.62
N ALA A 169 9.76 -4.33 -4.29
CA ALA A 169 9.70 -4.23 -5.74
C ALA A 169 9.67 -2.76 -6.15
N PHE A 170 10.39 -2.48 -7.23
CA PHE A 170 10.35 -1.20 -7.93
C PHE A 170 9.58 -1.36 -9.25
N VAL A 171 8.54 -0.55 -9.40
CA VAL A 171 7.71 -0.51 -10.60
C VAL A 171 8.03 0.79 -11.34
N LYS A 172 8.58 0.67 -12.56
CA LYS A 172 8.88 1.82 -13.42
C LYS A 172 7.60 2.27 -14.10
N LEU A 173 7.28 3.56 -14.00
CA LEU A 173 6.06 4.11 -14.60
C LEU A 173 6.15 4.15 -16.13
N THR A 174 5.01 4.03 -16.80
CA THR A 174 4.90 4.42 -18.22
C THR A 174 4.97 5.95 -18.34
N PRO A 175 5.34 6.51 -19.51
CA PRO A 175 5.33 7.96 -19.71
C PRO A 175 3.98 8.61 -19.41
N GLU A 176 2.87 7.94 -19.74
CA GLU A 176 1.50 8.39 -19.48
C GLU A 176 1.23 8.44 -17.98
N ALA A 177 1.59 7.38 -17.26
CA ALA A 177 1.40 7.29 -15.83
C ALA A 177 2.32 8.24 -15.06
N GLU A 178 3.53 8.48 -15.55
CA GLU A 178 4.43 9.47 -14.97
C GLU A 178 3.82 10.87 -15.03
N ARG A 179 3.39 11.31 -16.22
CA ARG A 179 2.74 12.62 -16.42
C ARG A 179 1.49 12.79 -15.55
N ARG A 180 0.73 11.72 -15.35
CA ARG A 180 -0.53 11.77 -14.64
C ARG A 180 -0.38 11.60 -13.13
N PHE A 181 0.54 10.76 -12.68
CA PHE A 181 0.56 10.27 -11.32
C PHE A 181 1.83 10.60 -10.53
N PHE A 182 2.98 10.77 -11.18
CA PHE A 182 4.23 10.97 -10.47
C PHE A 182 4.29 12.35 -9.80
N ARG A 183 4.45 12.37 -8.48
CA ARG A 183 4.40 13.57 -7.64
C ARG A 183 5.07 13.30 -6.29
N ALA A 184 5.44 14.38 -5.59
CA ALA A 184 5.93 14.34 -4.22
C ALA A 184 4.99 13.50 -3.33
N ASN A 185 5.58 12.62 -2.51
CA ASN A 185 4.83 11.99 -1.42
C ASN A 185 4.56 13.05 -0.35
N GLN A 186 3.41 12.93 0.32
CA GLN A 186 2.97 13.91 1.30
C GLN A 186 2.64 13.24 2.62
N MET A 187 2.92 13.94 3.72
CA MET A 187 2.52 13.55 5.05
C MET A 187 0.99 13.41 5.10
N PRO A 188 0.44 12.27 5.53
CA PRO A 188 -0.99 12.09 5.57
C PRO A 188 -1.59 12.86 6.75
N GLU A 189 -2.88 13.16 6.66
CA GLU A 189 -3.64 13.62 7.82
C GLU A 189 -3.75 12.47 8.84
N VAL A 190 -3.18 12.66 10.02
CA VAL A 190 -3.18 11.65 11.07
C VAL A 190 -4.42 11.82 11.93
N PRO A 191 -5.32 10.82 11.98
CA PRO A 191 -6.49 10.89 12.83
C PRO A 191 -6.11 11.07 14.32
N ASN A 192 -6.91 11.84 15.06
CA ASN A 192 -6.66 12.09 16.49
C ASN A 192 -6.57 10.81 17.33
N ASN A 193 -7.30 9.76 16.96
CA ASN A 193 -7.24 8.45 17.61
C ASN A 193 -6.03 7.62 17.19
N GLN A 194 -5.21 8.09 16.25
CA GLN A 194 -3.94 7.46 15.87
C GLN A 194 -2.74 8.24 16.40
N MET A 195 -2.97 9.42 16.97
CA MET A 195 -1.92 10.20 17.63
C MET A 195 -1.45 9.49 18.91
N PRO A 196 -0.15 9.53 19.22
CA PRO A 196 0.34 9.06 20.50
C PRO A 196 -0.26 9.92 21.62
N ARG A 197 -1.14 9.34 22.43
CA ARG A 197 -1.61 10.01 23.66
C ARG A 197 -0.43 10.10 24.61
N GLY A 198 -0.33 11.21 25.32
CA GLY A 198 0.80 11.53 26.20
C GLY A 198 1.31 10.30 26.93
N SER A 199 2.53 9.89 26.60
CA SER A 199 3.23 8.85 27.34
C SER A 199 3.44 9.34 28.78
N PRO A 200 3.55 8.46 29.79
CA PRO A 200 4.09 8.85 31.10
C PRO A 200 5.45 9.59 31.00
N SER A 201 6.15 9.44 29.87
CA SER A 201 7.48 9.97 29.59
C SER A 201 7.55 11.30 28.83
N GLY A 202 6.42 11.98 28.54
CA GLY A 202 6.48 13.32 27.95
C GLY A 202 5.34 13.68 26.98
N PRO A 203 5.39 14.90 26.41
CA PRO A 203 4.40 15.35 25.44
C PRO A 203 4.45 14.49 24.16
N PRO A 204 3.34 14.38 23.42
CA PRO A 204 3.32 13.74 22.11
C PRO A 204 4.39 14.34 21.18
N PRO A 205 5.06 13.55 20.33
CA PRO A 205 5.93 14.09 19.29
C PRO A 205 5.15 15.09 18.42
N ALA A 206 5.77 16.24 18.17
CA ALA A 206 5.25 17.20 17.21
C ALA A 206 5.35 16.58 15.81
N LEU A 207 4.20 16.34 15.18
CA LEU A 207 4.15 15.88 13.81
C LEU A 207 4.30 17.06 12.85
N VAL A 208 5.00 16.82 11.76
CA VAL A 208 4.94 17.70 10.60
C VAL A 208 3.51 17.74 10.05
N ALA A 209 3.10 18.91 9.56
CA ALA A 209 1.75 19.14 9.08
C ALA A 209 1.36 18.21 7.92
N ALA A 210 0.07 17.85 7.87
CA ALA A 210 -0.49 17.11 6.75
C ALA A 210 -0.28 17.88 5.44
N GLY A 211 0.02 17.16 4.35
CA GLY A 211 0.33 17.73 3.05
C GLY A 211 1.79 18.17 2.87
N THR A 212 2.60 18.23 3.93
CA THR A 212 4.05 18.50 3.79
C THR A 212 4.71 17.41 2.97
N ARG A 213 5.59 17.82 2.05
CA ARG A 213 6.36 16.91 1.20
C ARG A 213 7.30 16.04 2.04
N LEU A 214 7.36 14.76 1.72
CA LEU A 214 8.36 13.82 2.23
C LEU A 214 9.55 13.84 1.27
N ASP A 215 10.70 14.28 1.73
CA ASP A 215 11.92 14.46 0.92
C ASP A 215 13.15 13.74 1.47
N GLU A 216 13.06 13.16 2.68
CA GLU A 216 14.15 12.46 3.34
C GLU A 216 13.85 10.98 3.59
N PHE A 217 14.91 10.17 3.53
CA PHE A 217 14.91 8.79 4.01
C PHE A 217 15.64 8.72 5.36
N SER A 218 15.08 7.94 6.28
CA SER A 218 15.69 7.64 7.57
C SER A 218 15.79 6.12 7.77
N SER A 219 15.91 5.67 9.02
CA SER A 219 15.94 4.25 9.36
C SER A 219 15.02 4.00 10.55
N LEU A 220 14.56 2.75 10.69
CA LEU A 220 13.73 2.34 11.81
C LEU A 220 14.51 2.36 13.12
N GLN A 221 13.93 3.00 14.14
CA GLN A 221 14.51 3.18 15.47
C GLN A 221 13.54 2.71 16.55
N LYS A 222 14.07 2.04 17.57
CA LYS A 222 13.29 1.60 18.73
C LYS A 222 12.80 2.80 19.54
N GLY A 223 11.55 2.75 19.96
CA GLY A 223 10.86 3.80 20.74
C GLY A 223 10.31 4.93 19.87
N THR A 224 10.60 4.96 18.57
CA THR A 224 10.13 6.01 17.68
C THR A 224 8.69 5.75 17.24
N TYR A 225 7.90 6.81 17.22
CA TYR A 225 6.55 6.81 16.69
C TYR A 225 6.58 6.94 15.16
N TYR A 226 5.83 6.09 14.51
CA TYR A 226 5.71 6.01 13.06
C TYR A 226 4.25 6.00 12.63
N ILE A 227 4.03 6.48 11.42
CA ILE A 227 2.75 6.49 10.74
C ILE A 227 2.90 5.72 9.43
N LYS A 228 1.83 5.05 9.00
CA LYS A 228 1.70 4.60 7.62
C LYS A 228 0.37 5.04 7.02
N GLN A 229 0.29 5.01 5.70
CA GLN A 229 -0.97 5.02 4.98
C GLN A 229 -1.07 3.74 4.15
N GLY A 230 -2.04 2.89 4.49
CA GLY A 230 -2.30 1.60 3.87
C GLY A 230 -3.61 1.56 3.08
N ARG A 231 -3.70 0.66 2.11
CA ARG A 231 -4.92 0.44 1.31
C ARG A 231 -6.10 0.03 2.18
N THR A 232 -5.87 -0.81 3.19
CA THR A 232 -6.94 -1.40 4.00
C THR A 232 -7.27 -0.53 5.21
N THR A 233 -6.26 -0.15 6.01
CA THR A 233 -6.49 0.56 7.27
C THR A 233 -6.41 2.08 7.17
N ASN A 234 -6.16 2.63 5.97
CA ASN A 234 -5.85 4.05 5.80
C ASN A 234 -4.66 4.46 6.68
N VAL A 235 -4.79 5.58 7.40
CA VAL A 235 -3.72 6.16 8.21
C VAL A 235 -3.74 5.58 9.61
N THR A 236 -2.63 4.98 10.02
CA THR A 236 -2.46 4.31 11.32
C THR A 236 -1.13 4.71 11.95
N GLY A 237 -1.13 4.83 13.27
CA GLY A 237 0.00 5.26 14.08
C GLY A 237 0.48 4.16 15.03
N GLY A 238 1.79 4.06 15.24
CA GLY A 238 2.38 3.00 16.05
C GLY A 238 3.77 3.33 16.56
N VAL A 239 4.23 2.60 17.58
CA VAL A 239 5.58 2.74 18.13
C VAL A 239 6.40 1.53 17.72
N CYS A 240 7.61 1.79 17.24
CA CYS A 240 8.56 0.73 16.89
C CYS A 240 9.19 0.15 18.17
N ASN A 241 9.01 -1.14 18.42
CA ASN A 241 9.62 -1.84 19.56
C ASN A 241 11.07 -2.28 19.29
N GLY A 242 11.60 -1.95 18.11
CA GLY A 242 12.90 -2.37 17.64
C GLY A 242 12.86 -3.76 17.01
N VAL A 243 14.03 -4.40 16.97
CA VAL A 243 14.23 -5.72 16.40
C VAL A 243 13.89 -6.76 17.47
N VAL A 244 12.67 -7.31 17.42
CA VAL A 244 12.15 -8.17 18.51
C VAL A 244 11.50 -9.45 17.98
N ALA A 245 11.08 -9.48 16.71
CA ALA A 245 10.47 -10.67 16.14
C ALA A 245 11.54 -11.64 15.64
N VAL A 246 11.55 -12.86 16.19
CA VAL A 246 12.24 -14.01 15.58
C VAL A 246 11.22 -14.79 14.77
N CYS A 247 11.33 -14.71 13.45
CA CYS A 247 10.35 -15.29 12.54
C CYS A 247 10.87 -16.56 11.86
N ASN A 248 9.99 -17.56 11.74
CA ASN A 248 10.22 -18.75 10.93
C ASN A 248 9.44 -18.60 9.63
N TRP A 249 10.14 -18.61 8.51
CA TRP A 249 9.55 -18.44 7.19
C TRP A 249 9.55 -19.76 6.41
N GLN A 250 8.70 -19.84 5.39
CA GLN A 250 8.82 -20.89 4.37
C GLN A 250 10.13 -20.74 3.57
N THR A 251 10.29 -21.48 2.48
CA THR A 251 11.48 -21.44 1.62
C THR A 251 11.92 -20.00 1.31
N ARG A 252 13.14 -19.67 1.71
CA ARG A 252 13.82 -18.41 1.39
C ARG A 252 15.12 -18.68 0.67
N TYR A 253 15.65 -17.64 0.03
CA TYR A 253 16.87 -17.71 -0.76
C TYR A 253 17.86 -16.62 -0.35
N ASP A 254 19.15 -16.90 -0.48
CA ASP A 254 20.19 -15.87 -0.35
C ASP A 254 20.24 -14.97 -1.61
N ILE A 255 21.14 -13.98 -1.61
CA ILE A 255 21.28 -13.05 -2.74
C ILE A 255 21.65 -13.74 -4.07
N ASN A 256 22.29 -14.90 -4.00
CA ASN A 256 22.71 -15.71 -5.15
C ASN A 256 21.62 -16.68 -5.61
N GLY A 257 20.52 -16.78 -4.86
CA GLY A 257 19.42 -17.70 -5.14
C GLY A 257 19.63 -19.10 -4.58
N ASN A 258 20.55 -19.31 -3.64
CA ASN A 258 20.67 -20.59 -2.95
C ASN A 258 19.59 -20.69 -1.87
N THR A 259 18.97 -21.86 -1.74
CA THR A 259 17.98 -22.10 -0.68
C THR A 259 18.63 -21.98 0.69
N VAL A 260 18.00 -21.21 1.57
CA VAL A 260 18.39 -21.12 2.98
C VAL A 260 17.58 -22.15 3.76
N ASN A 261 18.23 -22.98 4.57
CA ASN A 261 17.55 -24.02 5.35
C ASN A 261 16.55 -23.39 6.34
N GLY A 262 15.26 -23.58 6.09
CA GLY A 262 14.19 -23.01 6.92
C GLY A 262 14.21 -23.46 8.39
N LYS A 263 14.81 -24.62 8.71
CA LYS A 263 14.95 -25.11 10.09
C LYS A 263 15.96 -24.29 10.91
N ASP A 264 16.92 -23.68 10.23
CA ASP A 264 18.00 -22.90 10.84
C ASP A 264 17.79 -21.39 10.59
N LEU A 265 16.86 -21.03 9.71
CA LEU A 265 16.57 -19.65 9.37
C LEU A 265 15.78 -18.98 10.49
N ARG A 266 16.50 -18.23 11.31
CA ARG A 266 15.94 -17.25 12.23
C ARG A 266 16.20 -15.87 11.65
N THR A 267 15.13 -15.13 11.39
CA THR A 267 15.26 -13.72 11.01
C THR A 267 14.81 -12.82 12.13
N GLU A 268 15.43 -11.64 12.22
CA GLU A 268 15.16 -10.66 13.25
C GLU A 268 14.50 -9.43 12.64
N GLU A 269 13.21 -9.18 12.89
CA GLU A 269 12.46 -8.13 12.20
C GLU A 269 12.07 -6.94 13.10
N PHE A 270 11.94 -5.76 12.50
CA PHE A 270 11.43 -4.58 13.20
C PHE A 270 9.91 -4.68 13.39
N MET A 271 9.46 -4.51 14.63
CA MET A 271 8.05 -4.57 15.00
C MET A 271 7.49 -3.18 15.28
N ILE A 272 6.36 -2.84 14.68
CA ILE A 272 5.61 -1.62 14.97
C ILE A 272 4.25 -2.00 15.54
N VAL A 273 3.99 -1.53 16.76
CA VAL A 273 2.75 -1.82 17.51
C VAL A 273 1.85 -0.58 17.48
N GLY A 274 0.57 -0.77 17.16
CA GLY A 274 -0.38 0.32 17.04
C GLY A 274 -0.63 1.02 18.37
N VAL A 275 -0.71 2.36 18.35
CA VAL A 275 -1.03 3.13 19.57
C VAL A 275 -2.50 2.97 19.98
N HIS A 276 -3.37 2.68 19.01
CA HIS A 276 -4.80 2.51 19.19
C HIS A 276 -5.34 1.46 18.21
N GLY A 277 -5.35 0.20 18.65
CA GLY A 277 -5.77 -0.94 17.85
C GLY A 277 -4.65 -1.52 17.00
N SER A 278 -5.03 -2.18 15.92
CA SER A 278 -4.12 -2.78 14.95
C SER A 278 -3.39 -1.68 14.17
N PHE A 279 -2.06 -1.78 14.09
CA PHE A 279 -1.29 -0.89 13.22
C PHE A 279 -1.46 -1.28 11.76
N ILE A 280 -1.72 -2.55 11.46
CA ILE A 280 -1.72 -3.15 10.14
C ILE A 280 -2.90 -4.10 10.01
N GLU A 281 -3.42 -4.25 8.80
CA GLU A 281 -4.22 -5.40 8.39
C GLU A 281 -3.75 -5.91 7.02
N SER A 282 -4.15 -7.14 6.69
CA SER A 282 -3.96 -7.71 5.35
C SER A 282 -4.34 -6.71 4.24
N GLY A 283 -3.41 -6.49 3.32
CA GLY A 283 -3.53 -5.55 2.22
C GLY A 283 -2.75 -4.24 2.38
N ASP A 284 -2.30 -3.92 3.60
CA ASP A 284 -1.42 -2.77 3.88
C ASP A 284 0.06 -3.03 3.50
N SER A 285 0.41 -4.25 3.14
CA SER A 285 1.73 -4.57 2.60
C SER A 285 2.09 -3.62 1.47
N GLY A 286 3.26 -3.00 1.61
CA GLY A 286 3.84 -2.08 0.65
C GLY A 286 3.74 -0.64 1.13
N SER A 287 3.04 -0.35 2.22
CA SER A 287 3.00 0.99 2.80
C SER A 287 4.36 1.47 3.25
N PHE A 288 4.66 2.74 2.95
CA PHE A 288 5.75 3.46 3.62
C PHE A 288 5.45 3.66 5.09
N VAL A 289 6.53 3.59 5.88
CA VAL A 289 6.56 3.95 7.29
C VAL A 289 7.29 5.29 7.41
N VAL A 290 6.62 6.29 7.98
CA VAL A 290 7.08 7.68 8.06
C VAL A 290 7.16 8.09 9.52
N ASP A 291 8.26 8.72 9.93
CA ASP A 291 8.40 9.25 11.30
C ASP A 291 7.70 10.60 11.47
N SER A 292 7.76 11.14 12.70
CA SER A 292 7.15 12.43 13.03
C SER A 292 7.74 13.62 12.27
N THR A 293 8.95 13.48 11.73
CA THR A 293 9.63 14.53 10.96
C THR A 293 9.32 14.48 9.47
N GLY A 294 8.57 13.47 9.01
CA GLY A 294 8.28 13.27 7.59
C GLY A 294 9.34 12.46 6.84
N ALA A 295 10.33 11.89 7.54
CA ALA A 295 11.30 11.02 6.89
C ALA A 295 10.76 9.59 6.74
N VAL A 296 10.97 9.01 5.56
CA VAL A 296 10.54 7.64 5.24
C VAL A 296 11.58 6.65 5.79
N ALA A 297 11.18 5.84 6.76
CA ALA A 297 12.08 4.97 7.52
C ALA A 297 12.04 3.50 7.07
N GLY A 298 10.94 3.06 6.46
CA GLY A 298 10.78 1.67 6.04
C GLY A 298 9.57 1.37 5.17
N LEU A 299 9.39 0.07 4.91
CA LEU A 299 8.32 -0.50 4.10
C LEU A 299 7.67 -1.65 4.88
N ILE A 300 6.36 -1.61 5.08
CA ILE A 300 5.62 -2.71 5.70
C ILE A 300 5.59 -3.90 4.74
N PHE A 301 5.84 -5.11 5.24
CA PHE A 301 5.83 -6.31 4.39
C PHE A 301 5.07 -7.50 4.96
N ALA A 302 4.82 -7.54 6.26
CA ALA A 302 4.08 -8.64 6.87
C ALA A 302 3.36 -8.20 8.14
N GLU A 303 2.36 -9.01 8.51
CA GLU A 303 1.64 -8.96 9.76
C GLU A 303 2.06 -10.14 10.63
N TYR A 304 2.24 -9.89 11.93
CA TYR A 304 2.44 -10.91 12.94
C TYR A 304 1.37 -10.75 14.01
N GLU A 305 0.55 -11.78 14.21
CA GLU A 305 -0.47 -11.78 15.24
C GLU A 305 0.12 -12.24 16.59
N HIS A 306 -0.04 -11.41 17.61
CA HIS A 306 0.37 -11.73 18.98
C HIS A 306 -0.68 -11.26 19.97
N ASN A 307 -1.18 -12.15 20.83
CA ASN A 307 -2.22 -11.86 21.82
C ASN A 307 -3.43 -11.12 21.22
N PHE A 308 -3.93 -11.57 20.06
CA PHE A 308 -5.04 -10.95 19.32
C PHE A 308 -4.78 -9.52 18.83
N GLN A 309 -3.51 -9.09 18.81
CA GLN A 309 -3.10 -7.82 18.22
C GLN A 309 -2.26 -8.06 16.97
N ALA A 310 -2.64 -7.41 15.88
CA ALA A 310 -1.86 -7.35 14.66
C ALA A 310 -0.65 -6.42 14.83
N ILE A 311 0.54 -6.98 14.66
CA ILE A 311 1.80 -6.26 14.73
C ILE A 311 2.42 -6.18 13.33
N ALA A 312 2.84 -4.99 12.93
CA ALA A 312 3.53 -4.82 11.65
C ALA A 312 4.98 -5.24 11.73
N LEU A 313 5.43 -5.98 10.71
CA LEU A 313 6.83 -6.19 10.40
C LEU A 313 7.26 -5.26 9.26
N ALA A 314 8.36 -4.56 9.48
CA ALA A 314 8.83 -3.51 8.57
C ALA A 314 10.28 -3.74 8.12
N LEU A 315 10.51 -3.52 6.82
CA LEU A 315 11.83 -3.52 6.18
C LEU A 315 12.43 -2.09 6.26
N PRO A 316 13.60 -1.89 6.88
CA PRO A 316 14.27 -0.59 6.87
C PRO A 316 14.69 -0.16 5.45
N ILE A 317 14.61 1.14 5.16
CA ILE A 317 15.08 1.69 3.87
C ILE A 317 16.57 1.37 3.59
N PRO A 318 17.49 1.43 4.57
CA PRO A 318 18.89 1.06 4.31
C PRO A 318 19.06 -0.37 3.77
N ASP A 319 18.33 -1.34 4.32
CA ASP A 319 18.39 -2.75 3.87
C ASP A 319 17.79 -2.93 2.48
N LEU A 320 16.72 -2.18 2.17
CA LEU A 320 16.14 -2.11 0.82
C LEU A 320 17.16 -1.57 -0.18
N ILE A 321 17.82 -0.45 0.12
CA ILE A 321 18.82 0.17 -0.79
C ILE A 321 20.02 -0.77 -0.98
N ASP A 322 20.54 -1.38 0.09
CA ASP A 322 21.67 -2.31 0.02
C ASP A 322 21.36 -3.51 -0.88
N THR A 323 20.16 -4.07 -0.74
CA THR A 323 19.74 -5.23 -1.53
C THR A 323 19.38 -4.84 -2.97
N MET A 324 18.88 -3.63 -3.21
CA MET A 324 18.69 -3.08 -4.55
C MET A 324 20.02 -2.92 -5.27
N LYS A 325 21.06 -2.37 -4.62
CA LYS A 325 22.43 -2.30 -5.17
C LYS A 325 22.96 -3.68 -5.54
N ALA A 326 22.83 -4.65 -4.63
CA ALA A 326 23.27 -6.01 -4.87
C ALA A 326 22.54 -6.66 -6.06
N ARG A 327 21.22 -6.45 -6.17
CA ARG A 327 20.38 -7.02 -7.23
C ARG A 327 20.62 -6.38 -8.59
N LEU A 328 20.85 -5.06 -8.63
CA LEU A 328 21.12 -4.31 -9.87
C LEU A 328 22.60 -4.37 -10.29
N LYS A 329 23.51 -4.84 -9.42
CA LYS A 329 24.96 -4.95 -9.70
C LYS A 329 25.59 -3.65 -10.22
N ALA A 330 25.03 -2.51 -9.83
CA ALA A 330 25.45 -1.18 -10.24
C ALA A 330 25.37 -0.23 -9.04
N PRO A 331 26.05 0.94 -9.09
CA PRO A 331 25.76 2.01 -8.16
C PRO A 331 24.28 2.41 -8.26
N VAL A 332 23.58 2.40 -7.12
CA VAL A 332 22.18 2.79 -7.04
C VAL A 332 22.03 3.95 -6.07
N SER A 333 21.27 4.96 -6.46
CA SER A 333 20.75 5.97 -5.54
C SER A 333 19.23 6.00 -5.59
N LEU A 334 18.61 6.22 -4.43
CA LEU A 334 17.17 6.30 -4.26
C LEU A 334 16.83 7.69 -3.71
N ARG A 335 15.83 8.36 -4.29
CA ARG A 335 15.37 9.69 -3.87
C ARG A 335 13.85 9.78 -3.85
N LEU A 336 13.33 10.66 -3.00
CA LEU A 336 11.92 11.03 -3.02
C LEU A 336 11.72 12.22 -4.00
N PRO A 337 10.62 12.21 -4.79
CA PRO A 337 10.35 13.20 -5.83
C PRO A 337 9.95 14.56 -5.30
#